data_AF-A0A8B8W1L2-F1
#
_entry.id   AF-A0A8B8W1L2-F1
#
_cell.length_a   1.000
_cell.length_b   1.000
_cell.length_c   1.000
_cell.angle_alpha   90.00
_cell.angle_beta   90.00
_cell.angle_gamma   90.00
#
_symmetry.space_group_name_H-M   'P 1'
#
loop_
_entity.id
_entity.type
_entity.pdbx_description
1 polymer ?
#
loop_
_entity_poly.entity_id
_entity_poly.type
_entity_poly.pdbx_seq_one_letter_code
_entity_poly.pdbx_strand_id
1 'polypeptide(L)'
;MSPALLLALLGITVPRVQALTCYRGTLVSVRSASELPLQWTTSQEHCEDGWSCQEVLMLMENALGSVRCPVCLSAESCGSAAELTCPAESAHCYSGVLLLSAGSLTTHLKVQGCMSQAGCNLLNGTQEIGPISLRETCDPKAILTCHRGNMFRTSQDLTQKPVTWSANSEQLCNLGEVCQETLLLIDVGIRSLLLGSKGCSKARTQGSQAVSIHTGPPGVLVASFARFCSSDKCNSAASSSVLLNSLPHPAPPAPGDLQCPTCLSIFGSCTQNSDIVRCPKGTSHCYKGHIALRGGGLTSPVNIQGCLAQPSSSLLNGTKNIGVFSVIEDHDKAIVPDGAAPAPDLAWVGGLGLSLALWCGAPSLLIPFPHDS
;
A
#
# COMPACT_ATOMS: atom_id res chain seq x y z
N MET A 1 52.54 22.81 30.78
CA MET A 1 53.55 22.03 31.54
C MET A 1 53.21 22.20 33.02
N SER A 2 52.77 21.13 33.70
CA SER A 2 52.54 21.15 35.16
C SER A 2 53.85 21.27 35.95
N PRO A 3 53.79 21.70 37.22
CA PRO A 3 53.84 20.72 38.31
C PRO A 3 52.74 21.00 39.37
N ALA A 4 51.94 20.01 39.76
CA ALA A 4 52.17 19.01 40.81
C ALA A 4 51.74 19.48 42.22
N LEU A 5 50.85 18.69 42.82
CA LEU A 5 50.34 18.80 44.19
C LEU A 5 51.47 18.87 45.24
N LEU A 6 51.23 19.65 46.30
CA LEU A 6 51.73 19.33 47.63
C LEU A 6 50.56 19.40 48.62
N LEU A 7 50.07 18.24 49.03
CA LEU A 7 49.11 18.09 50.12
C LEU A 7 49.91 18.09 51.43
N ALA A 8 49.76 19.12 52.25
CA ALA A 8 50.26 19.14 53.62
C ALA A 8 49.07 18.97 54.58
N LEU A 9 48.91 17.77 55.13
CA LEU A 9 47.98 17.49 56.23
C LEU A 9 48.67 17.87 57.55
N LEU A 10 48.33 19.05 58.07
CA LEU A 10 48.56 19.40 59.48
C LEU A 10 47.25 19.15 60.23
N GLY A 11 47.21 18.01 60.93
CA GLY A 11 46.10 17.66 61.82
C GLY A 11 46.08 18.62 63.01
N ILE A 12 45.08 19.48 63.05
CA ILE A 12 44.67 20.18 64.27
C ILE A 12 43.40 19.50 64.75
N THR A 13 43.47 18.85 65.90
CA THR A 13 42.31 18.37 66.64
C THR A 13 41.51 19.58 67.12
N VAL A 14 40.48 19.96 66.37
CA VAL A 14 39.52 21.00 66.78
C VAL A 14 38.45 20.32 67.65
N PRO A 15 38.10 20.90 68.81
CA PRO A 15 37.16 20.30 69.74
C PRO A 15 35.76 20.20 69.10
N ARG A 16 35.04 19.14 69.48
CA ARG A 16 33.63 18.83 69.17
C ARG A 16 32.83 20.09 68.81
N VAL A 17 32.68 20.33 67.51
CA VAL A 17 31.98 21.50 66.96
C VAL A 17 30.53 21.39 67.41
N GLN A 18 30.01 22.45 68.03
CA GLN A 18 28.60 22.54 68.42
C GLN A 18 27.72 22.30 67.18
N ALA A 19 26.65 21.50 67.33
CA ALA A 19 25.64 21.31 66.30
C ALA A 19 25.21 22.68 65.74
N LEU A 20 25.49 22.91 64.46
CA LEU A 20 25.25 24.21 63.83
C LEU A 20 23.75 24.36 63.58
N THR A 21 23.17 25.51 63.89
CA THR A 21 21.78 25.77 63.51
C THR A 21 21.71 26.40 62.12
N CYS A 22 21.08 25.69 61.19
CA CYS A 22 21.00 25.97 59.77
C CYS A 22 19.58 26.47 59.41
N TYR A 23 19.46 27.29 58.37
CA TYR A 23 18.15 27.56 57.77
C TYR A 23 17.91 26.58 56.62
N ARG A 24 16.77 25.90 56.64
CA ARG A 24 16.33 25.00 55.58
C ARG A 24 15.09 25.55 54.90
N GLY A 25 15.15 25.65 53.59
CA GLY A 25 14.01 25.94 52.74
C GLY A 25 14.22 25.28 51.39
N THR A 26 13.15 24.68 50.83
CA THR A 26 13.14 24.16 49.46
C THR A 26 12.01 24.84 48.72
N LEU A 27 12.32 25.62 47.68
CA LEU A 27 11.34 26.22 46.80
C LEU A 27 11.50 25.63 45.39
N VAL A 28 10.48 24.92 44.92
CA VAL A 28 10.38 24.46 43.52
C VAL A 28 9.14 25.10 42.92
N SER A 29 9.31 26.02 41.97
CA SER A 29 8.20 26.78 41.40
C SER A 29 8.55 27.25 39.98
N VAL A 30 7.60 27.14 39.05
CA VAL A 30 7.68 27.72 37.72
C VAL A 30 7.04 29.10 37.78
N ARG A 31 7.81 30.16 37.45
CA ARG A 31 7.39 31.56 37.59
C ARG A 31 7.81 32.37 36.37
N SER A 32 7.10 33.47 36.11
CA SER A 32 7.52 34.44 35.09
C SER A 32 8.77 35.20 35.54
N ALA A 33 9.68 35.52 34.62
CA ALA A 33 10.90 36.29 34.91
C ALA A 33 10.60 37.68 35.51
N SER A 34 9.42 38.25 35.21
CA SER A 34 8.94 39.52 35.75
C SER A 34 8.64 39.50 37.26
N GLU A 35 8.61 38.32 37.90
CA GLU A 35 8.35 38.17 39.34
C GLU A 35 9.63 38.16 40.19
N LEU A 36 10.79 38.46 39.60
CA LEU A 36 12.05 38.59 40.32
C LEU A 36 12.17 39.97 41.01
N PRO A 37 12.80 40.06 42.20
CA PRO A 37 13.49 38.99 42.94
C PRO A 37 12.56 38.10 43.77
N LEU A 38 12.86 36.80 43.83
CA LEU A 38 12.09 35.84 44.63
C LEU A 38 12.45 35.97 46.12
N GLN A 39 11.43 35.98 46.97
CA GLN A 39 11.54 35.87 48.42
C GLN A 39 11.06 34.48 48.84
N TRP A 40 11.82 33.79 49.69
CA TRP A 40 11.42 32.51 50.26
C TRP A 40 11.55 32.53 51.78
N THR A 41 10.65 31.80 52.44
CA THR A 41 10.67 31.61 53.89
C THR A 41 11.41 30.33 54.23
N THR A 42 12.37 30.42 55.15
CA THR A 42 13.14 29.27 55.65
C THR A 42 12.71 28.91 57.07
N SER A 43 12.75 27.63 57.41
CA SER A 43 12.64 27.15 58.80
C SER A 43 14.03 26.86 59.37
N GLN A 44 14.18 26.94 60.69
CA GLN A 44 15.43 26.64 61.37
C GLN A 44 15.55 25.14 61.66
N GLU A 45 16.73 24.55 61.45
CA GLU A 45 17.05 23.13 61.69
C GLU A 45 18.42 23.00 62.36
N HIS A 46 18.60 22.03 63.26
CA HIS A 46 19.92 21.71 63.82
C HIS A 46 20.61 20.68 62.95
N CYS A 47 21.78 21.04 62.39
CA CYS A 47 22.62 20.16 61.61
C CYS A 47 23.41 19.20 62.52
N GLU A 48 23.68 17.99 62.03
CA GLU A 48 24.44 16.96 62.75
C GLU A 48 25.93 17.34 62.92
N ASP A 49 26.59 16.73 63.90
CA ASP A 49 28.01 16.95 64.18
C ASP A 49 28.87 16.63 62.94
N GLY A 50 29.58 17.64 62.42
CA GLY A 50 30.44 17.51 61.23
C GLY A 50 29.81 17.98 59.91
N TRP A 51 28.54 18.40 59.92
CA TRP A 51 27.86 18.99 58.76
C TRP A 51 28.06 20.51 58.70
N SER A 52 27.93 21.10 57.51
CA SER A 52 28.01 22.55 57.28
C SER A 52 26.80 23.05 56.50
N CYS A 53 26.43 24.33 56.68
CA CYS A 53 25.36 24.95 55.89
C CYS A 53 25.84 25.17 54.45
N GLN A 54 25.04 24.77 53.48
CA GLN A 54 25.25 25.15 52.08
C GLN A 54 23.93 25.63 51.47
N GLU A 55 23.98 26.77 50.79
CA GLU A 55 22.87 27.33 50.04
C GLU A 55 23.10 27.10 48.54
N VAL A 56 22.09 26.59 47.83
CA VAL A 56 22.14 26.38 46.38
C VAL A 56 20.84 26.91 45.77
N LEU A 57 20.96 27.89 44.87
CA LEU A 57 19.86 28.39 44.05
C LEU A 57 20.09 27.95 42.61
N MET A 58 19.14 27.20 42.04
CA MET A 58 19.14 26.83 40.63
C MET A 58 17.96 27.53 39.94
N LEU A 59 18.27 28.47 39.04
CA LEU A 59 17.29 29.15 38.18
C LEU A 59 17.38 28.54 36.78
N MET A 60 16.27 28.04 36.26
CA MET A 60 16.15 27.58 34.87
C MET A 60 15.22 28.53 34.13
N GLU A 61 15.77 29.33 33.21
CA GLU A 61 15.02 30.29 32.41
C GLU A 61 14.72 29.70 31.03
N ASN A 62 13.44 29.49 30.72
CA ASN A 62 12.99 29.08 29.40
C ASN A 62 12.42 30.31 28.67
N ALA A 63 13.26 30.99 27.88
CA ALA A 63 12.77 32.05 27.00
C ALA A 63 11.95 31.43 25.86
N LEU A 64 10.65 31.73 25.82
CA LEU A 64 9.76 31.31 24.73
C LEU A 64 10.05 32.18 23.50
N GLY A 65 10.36 31.54 22.37
CA GLY A 65 10.61 32.22 21.09
C GLY A 65 9.33 32.73 20.43
N SER A 66 9.48 33.41 19.29
CA SER A 66 8.35 33.96 18.51
C SER A 66 7.86 33.01 17.40
N VAL A 67 8.66 32.01 17.04
CA VAL A 67 8.38 31.11 15.93
C VAL A 67 7.48 29.97 16.39
N ARG A 68 6.45 29.66 15.59
CA ARG A 68 5.61 28.47 15.76
C ARG A 68 5.87 27.49 14.64
N CYS A 69 6.11 26.24 15.01
CA CYS A 69 6.34 25.17 14.05
C CYS A 69 5.37 24.01 14.28
N PRO A 70 4.93 23.33 13.21
CA PRO A 70 4.26 22.05 13.37
C PRO A 70 5.24 21.07 14.01
N VAL A 71 4.76 20.29 14.98
CA VAL A 71 5.55 19.25 15.63
C VAL A 71 4.91 17.89 15.34
N CYS A 72 5.69 17.00 14.74
CA CYS A 72 5.22 15.67 14.40
C CYS A 72 6.39 14.69 14.22
N LEU A 73 6.19 13.46 14.70
CA LEU A 73 7.04 12.31 14.44
C LEU A 73 6.12 11.12 14.10
N SER A 74 6.10 10.69 12.84
CA SER A 74 5.16 9.66 12.38
C SER A 74 5.75 8.80 11.26
N ALA A 75 5.42 7.51 11.27
CA ALA A 75 5.76 6.59 10.18
C ALA A 75 4.75 6.63 9.01
N GLU A 76 3.65 7.37 9.15
CA GLU A 76 2.57 7.43 8.16
C GLU A 76 2.49 8.79 7.47
N SER A 77 1.99 9.79 8.17
CA SER A 77 1.80 11.15 7.68
C SER A 77 1.71 12.09 8.88
N CYS A 78 2.18 13.31 8.70
CA CYS A 78 1.97 14.40 9.63
C CYS A 78 0.82 15.23 9.08
N GLY A 79 -0.41 14.87 9.46
CA GLY A 79 -1.64 15.57 9.07
C GLY A 79 -1.73 16.97 9.70
N SER A 80 -2.84 17.29 10.37
CA SER A 80 -3.01 18.53 11.15
C SER A 80 -2.12 18.50 12.41
N ALA A 81 -0.80 18.56 12.23
CA ALA A 81 0.18 18.54 13.31
C ALA A 81 -0.05 19.72 14.27
N ALA A 82 0.04 19.47 15.57
CA ALA A 82 -0.06 20.52 16.57
C ALA A 82 1.09 21.51 16.40
N GLU A 83 0.79 22.81 16.42
CA GLU A 83 1.80 23.84 16.42
C GLU A 83 2.32 24.08 17.83
N LEU A 84 3.64 24.12 17.97
CA LEU A 84 4.32 24.48 19.21
C LEU A 84 5.11 25.76 19.01
N THR A 85 5.06 26.65 19.99
CA THR A 85 5.97 27.80 20.05
C THR A 85 7.36 27.31 20.38
N CYS A 86 8.32 27.60 19.51
CA CYS A 86 9.70 27.16 19.63
C CYS A 86 10.44 27.92 20.76
N PRO A 87 11.48 27.32 21.36
CA PRO A 87 12.40 28.03 22.24
C PRO A 87 13.07 29.22 21.53
N ALA A 88 13.52 30.24 22.26
CA ALA A 88 14.10 31.46 21.69
C ALA A 88 15.27 31.21 20.72
N GLU A 89 16.08 30.18 20.96
CA GLU A 89 17.22 29.82 20.10
C GLU A 89 16.84 28.98 18.87
N SER A 90 15.56 28.58 18.74
CA SER A 90 15.05 27.77 17.64
C SER A 90 14.16 28.60 16.73
N ALA A 91 14.79 29.39 15.87
CA ALA A 91 14.12 30.34 14.99
C ALA A 91 13.63 29.75 13.65
N HIS A 92 13.74 28.43 13.45
CA HIS A 92 13.40 27.79 12.18
C HIS A 92 12.51 26.55 12.36
N CYS A 93 11.69 26.26 11.34
CA CYS A 93 10.91 25.02 11.28
C CYS A 93 11.59 24.02 10.36
N TYR A 94 11.84 22.82 10.89
CA TYR A 94 12.28 21.68 10.13
C TYR A 94 11.06 20.89 9.63
N SER A 95 11.10 20.46 8.38
CA SER A 95 10.18 19.46 7.84
C SER A 95 10.90 18.57 6.85
N GLY A 96 11.16 17.33 7.26
CA GLY A 96 11.87 16.36 6.45
C GLY A 96 11.39 14.95 6.73
N VAL A 97 11.96 14.00 6.01
CA VAL A 97 11.74 12.57 6.18
C VAL A 97 13.09 11.91 6.43
N LEU A 98 13.13 11.09 7.46
CA LEU A 98 14.25 10.21 7.78
C LEU A 98 13.94 8.83 7.19
N LEU A 99 14.84 8.33 6.35
CA LEU A 99 14.85 6.96 5.85
C LEU A 99 15.84 6.16 6.68
N LEU A 100 15.33 5.14 7.37
CA LEU A 100 16.12 4.25 8.22
C LEU A 100 16.15 2.86 7.59
N SER A 101 17.34 2.31 7.42
CA SER A 101 17.56 1.00 6.79
C SER A 101 18.40 0.12 7.71
N ALA A 102 17.89 -1.06 8.07
CA ALA A 102 18.59 -2.05 8.88
C ALA A 102 18.46 -3.44 8.25
N GLY A 103 19.51 -3.89 7.56
CA GLY A 103 19.46 -5.13 6.75
C GLY A 103 18.42 -5.02 5.62
N SER A 104 17.40 -5.87 5.65
CA SER A 104 16.29 -5.86 4.67
C SER A 104 15.10 -4.98 5.08
N LEU A 105 15.13 -4.37 6.27
CA LEU A 105 14.04 -3.54 6.78
C LEU A 105 14.31 -2.06 6.45
N THR A 106 13.39 -1.42 5.73
CA THR A 106 13.42 0.01 5.44
C THR A 106 12.17 0.68 5.98
N THR A 107 12.32 1.75 6.76
CA THR A 107 11.20 2.53 7.30
C THR A 107 11.41 4.03 7.08
N HIS A 108 10.31 4.76 6.96
CA HIS A 108 10.30 6.21 6.77
C HIS A 108 9.69 6.85 8.01
N LEU A 109 10.30 7.93 8.51
CA LEU A 109 9.78 8.74 9.60
C LEU A 109 9.67 10.19 9.11
N LYS A 110 8.45 10.71 9.00
CA LYS A 110 8.22 12.13 8.80
C LYS A 110 8.50 12.84 10.12
N VAL A 111 9.33 13.87 10.07
CA VAL A 111 9.73 14.66 11.23
C VAL A 111 9.46 16.13 10.94
N GLN A 112 8.73 16.78 11.84
CA GLN A 112 8.47 18.21 11.86
C GLN A 112 8.76 18.75 13.26
N GLY A 113 9.37 19.93 13.34
CA GLY A 113 9.63 20.57 14.62
C GLY A 113 10.49 21.82 14.51
N CYS A 114 10.87 22.34 15.68
CA CYS A 114 11.73 23.51 15.81
C CYS A 114 13.20 23.13 15.57
N MET A 115 13.95 24.04 14.95
CA MET A 115 15.38 23.89 14.69
C MET A 115 16.11 25.22 14.91
N SER A 116 17.35 25.15 15.42
CA SER A 116 18.20 26.33 15.66
C SER A 116 18.81 26.91 14.40
N GLN A 117 18.92 26.11 13.34
CA GLN A 117 19.47 26.51 12.05
C GLN A 117 18.44 26.28 10.94
N ALA A 118 18.54 27.05 9.87
CA ALA A 118 17.80 26.78 8.65
C ALA A 118 18.47 25.65 7.86
N GLY A 119 17.68 24.81 7.19
CA GLY A 119 18.17 23.80 6.25
C GLY A 119 17.68 22.39 6.54
N CYS A 120 18.21 21.44 5.76
CA CYS A 120 17.96 20.02 5.89
C CYS A 120 19.18 19.35 6.53
N ASN A 121 19.28 19.41 7.85
CA ASN A 121 20.45 18.93 8.59
C ASN A 121 20.12 18.45 10.01
N LEU A 122 18.95 17.83 10.20
CA LEU A 122 18.53 17.27 11.49
C LEU A 122 19.54 16.23 12.00
N LEU A 123 20.13 15.43 11.12
CA LEU A 123 21.12 14.41 11.50
C LEU A 123 22.56 14.93 11.59
N ASN A 124 22.79 16.21 11.30
CA ASN A 124 24.12 16.81 11.24
C ASN A 124 25.16 15.99 10.44
N GLY A 125 24.72 15.44 9.29
CA GLY A 125 25.56 14.58 8.44
C GLY A 125 25.76 13.14 8.93
N THR A 126 25.14 12.73 10.04
CA THR A 126 25.18 11.33 10.52
C THR A 126 24.45 10.42 9.53
N GLN A 127 25.17 9.45 8.96
CA GLN A 127 24.61 8.52 7.97
C GLN A 127 24.47 7.09 8.50
N GLU A 128 25.11 6.76 9.63
CA GLU A 128 25.08 5.42 10.20
C GLU A 128 25.07 5.48 11.72
N ILE A 129 24.24 4.66 12.34
CA ILE A 129 24.23 4.41 13.79
C ILE A 129 24.28 2.89 13.97
N GLY A 130 25.48 2.36 14.21
CA GLY A 130 25.70 0.91 14.28
C GLY A 130 25.28 0.23 12.96
N PRO A 131 24.39 -0.79 12.99
CA PRO A 131 23.93 -1.48 11.78
C PRO A 131 22.82 -0.72 11.01
N ILE A 132 22.41 0.46 11.49
CA ILE A 132 21.31 1.23 10.91
C ILE A 132 21.90 2.33 10.01
N SER A 133 21.55 2.31 8.73
CA SER A 133 21.83 3.40 7.80
C SER A 133 20.70 4.42 7.81
N LEU A 134 21.07 5.70 7.82
CA LEU A 134 20.19 6.86 7.89
C LEU A 134 20.37 7.72 6.65
N ARG A 135 19.26 8.17 6.07
CA ARG A 135 19.24 9.20 5.04
C ARG A 135 18.18 10.24 5.37
N GLU A 136 18.56 11.50 5.26
CA GLU A 136 17.67 12.65 5.47
C GLU A 136 17.29 13.27 4.13
N THR A 137 16.01 13.60 3.94
CA THR A 137 15.56 14.41 2.81
C THR A 137 14.49 15.39 3.22
N CYS A 138 14.58 16.61 2.72
CA CYS A 138 13.58 17.67 2.91
C CYS A 138 13.01 18.15 1.58
N ASP A 139 13.28 17.45 0.48
CA ASP A 139 12.63 17.71 -0.79
C ASP A 139 11.18 17.18 -0.74
N PRO A 140 10.15 18.04 -0.79
CA PRO A 140 8.76 17.62 -0.75
C PRO A 140 8.38 16.77 -1.97
N LYS A 141 9.14 16.81 -3.06
CA LYS A 141 8.92 15.98 -4.26
C LYS A 141 9.60 14.61 -4.17
N ALA A 142 10.55 14.44 -3.26
CA ALA A 142 11.28 13.19 -3.13
C ALA A 142 10.42 12.08 -2.52
N ILE A 143 9.56 12.43 -1.55
CA ILE A 143 8.73 11.49 -0.80
C ILE A 143 7.31 12.01 -0.72
N LEU A 144 6.39 11.33 -1.40
CA LEU A 144 4.98 11.68 -1.44
C LEU A 144 4.20 11.04 -0.30
N THR A 145 3.19 11.74 0.18
CA THR A 145 2.14 11.18 1.04
C THR A 145 0.92 10.84 0.19
N CYS A 146 0.46 9.59 0.21
CA CYS A 146 -0.69 9.14 -0.58
C CYS A 146 -1.79 8.59 0.30
N HIS A 147 -3.03 8.69 -0.17
CA HIS A 147 -4.14 7.98 0.44
C HIS A 147 -3.92 6.47 0.34
N ARG A 148 -4.19 5.75 1.43
CA ARG A 148 -4.06 4.30 1.54
C ARG A 148 -5.40 3.67 1.89
N GLY A 149 -5.75 2.60 1.19
CA GLY A 149 -6.90 1.80 1.56
C GLY A 149 -7.35 0.85 0.48
N ASN A 150 -8.21 -0.08 0.88
CA ASN A 150 -8.83 -1.05 0.00
C ASN A 150 -10.34 -0.98 0.15
N MET A 151 -11.06 -1.15 -0.96
CA MET A 151 -12.51 -1.25 -0.95
C MET A 151 -12.93 -2.58 -1.56
N PHE A 152 -13.91 -3.21 -0.91
CA PHE A 152 -14.61 -4.37 -1.41
C PHE A 152 -16.12 -4.12 -1.29
N ARG A 153 -16.85 -4.20 -2.40
CA ARG A 153 -18.30 -4.05 -2.43
C ARG A 153 -18.91 -5.06 -3.38
N THR A 154 -20.00 -5.69 -2.96
CA THR A 154 -20.85 -6.51 -3.80
C THR A 154 -22.29 -6.04 -3.70
N SER A 155 -22.94 -5.80 -4.83
CA SER A 155 -24.36 -5.43 -4.91
C SER A 155 -24.90 -5.88 -6.26
N GLN A 156 -26.19 -5.71 -6.50
CA GLN A 156 -26.79 -5.92 -7.82
C GLN A 156 -26.67 -4.69 -8.72
N ASP A 157 -26.35 -3.52 -8.16
CA ASP A 157 -26.47 -2.23 -8.83
C ASP A 157 -25.18 -1.39 -8.93
N LEU A 158 -24.00 -2.03 -8.83
CA LEU A 158 -22.71 -1.31 -8.85
C LEU A 158 -22.33 -0.75 -10.22
N THR A 159 -23.02 -1.17 -11.28
CA THR A 159 -22.90 -0.60 -12.63
C THR A 159 -23.81 0.62 -12.84
N GLN A 160 -24.86 0.80 -12.04
CA GLN A 160 -25.78 1.94 -12.16
C GLN A 160 -25.59 3.00 -11.07
N LYS A 161 -25.26 2.59 -9.84
CA LYS A 161 -25.14 3.51 -8.71
C LYS A 161 -23.68 3.60 -8.24
N PRO A 162 -23.09 4.80 -8.27
CA PRO A 162 -21.75 4.99 -7.76
C PRO A 162 -21.73 4.80 -6.25
N VAL A 163 -20.67 4.15 -5.76
CA VAL A 163 -20.43 3.92 -4.34
C VAL A 163 -19.39 4.91 -3.86
N THR A 164 -19.64 5.51 -2.70
CA THR A 164 -18.66 6.36 -2.03
C THR A 164 -17.53 5.52 -1.46
N TRP A 165 -16.30 6.00 -1.66
CA TRP A 165 -15.12 5.36 -1.10
C TRP A 165 -14.10 6.44 -0.75
N SER A 166 -13.74 6.46 0.52
CA SER A 166 -12.64 7.27 1.04
C SER A 166 -11.54 6.33 1.49
N ALA A 167 -10.29 6.79 1.41
CA ALA A 167 -9.21 6.11 2.10
C ALA A 167 -9.33 6.34 3.61
N ASN A 168 -9.02 5.30 4.38
CA ASN A 168 -9.13 5.34 5.84
C ASN A 168 -7.82 5.81 6.48
N SER A 169 -6.73 5.83 5.71
CA SER A 169 -5.40 6.20 6.17
C SER A 169 -4.57 6.85 5.06
N GLU A 170 -3.41 7.35 5.44
CA GLU A 170 -2.40 7.91 4.56
C GLU A 170 -1.09 7.11 4.75
N GLN A 171 -0.21 7.15 3.76
CA GLN A 171 1.11 6.55 3.88
C GLN A 171 2.16 7.38 3.15
N LEU A 172 3.38 7.41 3.69
CA LEU A 172 4.58 7.86 2.99
C LEU A 172 5.00 6.82 1.94
N CYS A 173 5.33 7.29 0.74
CA CYS A 173 5.87 6.45 -0.34
C CYS A 173 7.38 6.34 -0.30
N ASN A 174 7.91 5.29 -0.94
CA ASN A 174 9.35 5.20 -1.16
C ASN A 174 9.81 6.24 -2.19
N LEU A 175 11.12 6.52 -2.21
CA LEU A 175 11.74 7.37 -3.23
C LEU A 175 11.41 6.87 -4.65
N GLY A 176 10.88 7.75 -5.49
CA GLY A 176 10.52 7.46 -6.88
C GLY A 176 9.18 6.73 -7.07
N GLU A 177 8.44 6.43 -6.00
CA GLU A 177 7.06 5.97 -6.08
C GLU A 177 6.09 7.14 -6.30
N VAL A 178 4.92 6.81 -6.83
CA VAL A 178 3.81 7.73 -7.10
C VAL A 178 2.55 7.23 -6.41
N CYS A 179 1.60 8.13 -6.17
CA CYS A 179 0.29 7.74 -5.70
C CYS A 179 -0.45 6.99 -6.80
N GLN A 180 -1.18 5.94 -6.42
CA GLN A 180 -2.10 5.23 -7.29
C GLN A 180 -3.48 5.10 -6.67
N GLU A 181 -4.49 5.10 -7.53
CA GLU A 181 -5.81 4.59 -7.23
C GLU A 181 -6.32 3.74 -8.40
N THR A 182 -6.77 2.53 -8.08
CA THR A 182 -7.25 1.55 -9.06
C THR A 182 -8.61 1.02 -8.61
N LEU A 183 -9.59 1.00 -9.52
CA LEU A 183 -10.88 0.33 -9.36
C LEU A 183 -11.02 -0.78 -10.40
N LEU A 184 -11.59 -1.92 -10.01
CA LEU A 184 -11.96 -3.03 -10.89
C LEU A 184 -13.42 -3.40 -10.61
N LEU A 185 -14.26 -3.30 -11.63
CA LEU A 185 -15.67 -3.67 -11.61
C LEU A 185 -15.87 -4.92 -12.46
N ILE A 186 -16.53 -5.93 -11.88
CA ILE A 186 -16.96 -7.14 -12.57
C ILE A 186 -18.45 -7.27 -12.33
N ASP A 187 -19.24 -7.37 -13.39
CA ASP A 187 -20.69 -7.51 -13.31
C ASP A 187 -21.15 -8.71 -14.12
N VAL A 188 -21.83 -9.65 -13.46
CA VAL A 188 -22.37 -10.88 -14.09
C VAL A 188 -23.88 -10.80 -14.30
N GLY A 189 -24.46 -9.60 -14.17
CA GLY A 189 -25.87 -9.30 -14.39
C GLY A 189 -26.73 -9.37 -13.13
N ILE A 190 -26.68 -10.48 -12.38
CA ILE A 190 -27.44 -10.61 -11.11
C ILE A 190 -26.66 -10.10 -9.89
N ARG A 191 -25.36 -9.88 -10.06
CA ARG A 191 -24.43 -9.47 -9.02
C ARG A 191 -23.22 -8.80 -9.66
N SER A 192 -22.76 -7.75 -9.01
CA SER A 192 -21.55 -7.02 -9.35
C SER A 192 -20.59 -7.01 -8.17
N LEU A 193 -19.31 -6.90 -8.49
CA LEU A 193 -18.20 -6.78 -7.57
C LEU A 193 -17.40 -5.54 -7.95
N LEU A 194 -17.20 -4.63 -6.98
CA LEU A 194 -16.30 -3.51 -7.10
C LEU A 194 -15.15 -3.64 -6.12
N LEU A 195 -13.94 -3.70 -6.67
CA LEU A 195 -12.68 -3.70 -5.95
C LEU A 195 -11.99 -2.36 -6.10
N GLY A 196 -11.38 -1.90 -5.03
CA GLY A 196 -10.61 -0.67 -5.02
C GLY A 196 -9.31 -0.80 -4.24
N SER A 197 -8.27 -0.13 -4.72
CA SER A 197 -7.00 0.02 -4.02
C SER A 197 -6.51 1.46 -4.17
N LYS A 198 -6.01 2.03 -3.08
CA LYS A 198 -5.27 3.30 -3.02
C LYS A 198 -3.95 3.08 -2.28
N GLY A 199 -2.88 3.69 -2.75
CA GLY A 199 -1.60 3.66 -2.05
C GLY A 199 -0.44 4.16 -2.91
N CYS A 200 0.77 3.74 -2.57
CA CYS A 200 1.98 3.98 -3.34
C CYS A 200 2.21 2.88 -4.37
N SER A 201 2.85 3.23 -5.48
CA SER A 201 3.30 2.27 -6.49
C SER A 201 4.54 2.78 -7.21
N LYS A 202 5.32 1.85 -7.77
CA LYS A 202 6.42 2.22 -8.67
C LYS A 202 5.86 3.02 -9.85
N ALA A 203 6.57 4.07 -10.24
CA ALA A 203 6.17 4.93 -11.36
C ALA A 203 5.87 4.09 -12.62
N ARG A 204 4.59 4.01 -12.98
CA ARG A 204 4.09 3.53 -14.28
C ARG A 204 3.58 4.77 -14.98
N THR A 205 4.24 5.21 -16.06
CA THR A 205 3.87 6.36 -16.92
C THR A 205 3.21 7.52 -16.15
N GLN A 206 4.02 8.48 -15.69
CA GLN A 206 3.55 9.63 -14.90
C GLN A 206 2.36 10.32 -15.56
N GLY A 207 1.27 10.51 -14.81
CA GLY A 207 0.11 11.31 -15.25
C GLY A 207 -0.92 10.60 -16.11
N SER A 208 -0.96 9.27 -16.16
CA SER A 208 -2.02 8.54 -16.87
C SER A 208 -3.23 8.27 -15.98
N GLN A 209 -4.39 8.80 -16.35
CA GLN A 209 -5.69 8.29 -15.95
C GLN A 209 -6.27 7.49 -17.11
N ALA A 210 -6.66 6.25 -16.86
CA ALA A 210 -7.24 5.38 -17.88
C ALA A 210 -8.46 4.67 -17.33
N VAL A 211 -9.56 4.72 -18.09
CA VAL A 211 -10.66 3.77 -17.98
C VAL A 211 -10.50 2.74 -19.09
N SER A 212 -10.67 1.47 -18.76
CA SER A 212 -10.59 0.37 -19.72
C SER A 212 -11.79 -0.54 -19.54
N ILE A 213 -12.44 -0.86 -20.65
CA ILE A 213 -13.48 -1.88 -20.73
C ILE A 213 -12.80 -3.13 -21.28
N HIS A 214 -12.59 -4.13 -20.43
CA HIS A 214 -11.91 -5.38 -20.79
C HIS A 214 -12.87 -6.33 -21.51
N THR A 215 -14.11 -6.39 -21.04
CA THR A 215 -15.24 -7.04 -21.72
C THR A 215 -16.49 -6.18 -21.52
N GLY A 216 -17.21 -5.92 -22.61
CA GLY A 216 -18.43 -5.09 -22.60
C GLY A 216 -19.72 -5.91 -22.74
N PRO A 217 -20.88 -5.29 -22.50
CA PRO A 217 -22.19 -5.93 -22.70
C PRO A 217 -22.42 -6.29 -24.20
N PRO A 218 -23.27 -7.29 -24.51
CA PRO A 218 -24.16 -8.03 -23.60
C PRO A 218 -23.46 -9.20 -22.87
N GLY A 219 -23.85 -9.45 -21.62
CA GLY A 219 -23.29 -10.52 -20.79
C GLY A 219 -22.44 -9.98 -19.63
N VAL A 220 -21.35 -10.67 -19.31
CA VAL A 220 -20.40 -10.24 -18.27
C VAL A 220 -19.71 -8.94 -18.68
N LEU A 221 -19.71 -7.93 -17.80
CA LEU A 221 -18.98 -6.68 -17.97
C LEU A 221 -17.78 -6.67 -17.03
N VAL A 222 -16.58 -6.43 -17.57
CA VAL A 222 -15.37 -6.21 -16.79
C VAL A 222 -14.76 -4.87 -17.21
N ALA A 223 -14.66 -3.95 -16.26
CA ALA A 223 -14.12 -2.62 -16.50
C ALA A 223 -13.24 -2.15 -15.34
N SER A 224 -12.29 -1.28 -15.63
CA SER A 224 -11.36 -0.78 -14.62
C SER A 224 -11.05 0.70 -14.81
N PHE A 225 -10.73 1.36 -13.71
CA PHE A 225 -10.15 2.70 -13.68
C PHE A 225 -8.79 2.62 -13.00
N ALA A 226 -7.79 3.29 -13.55
CA ALA A 226 -6.48 3.44 -12.92
C ALA A 226 -5.98 4.87 -13.09
N ARG A 227 -5.45 5.45 -12.02
CA ARG A 227 -4.80 6.76 -12.02
C ARG A 227 -3.50 6.69 -11.25
N PHE A 228 -2.44 7.23 -11.86
CA PHE A 228 -1.13 7.42 -11.24
C PHE A 228 -0.79 8.91 -11.23
N CYS A 229 -0.38 9.45 -10.08
CA CYS A 229 -0.14 10.88 -9.93
C CYS A 229 0.97 11.18 -8.91
N SER A 230 1.64 12.32 -9.08
CA SER A 230 2.92 12.65 -8.43
C SER A 230 2.84 13.91 -7.55
N SER A 231 1.73 14.10 -6.85
CA SER A 231 1.58 15.14 -5.84
C SER A 231 0.92 14.57 -4.58
N ASP A 232 1.14 15.21 -3.43
CA ASP A 232 0.58 14.72 -2.18
C ASP A 232 -0.93 14.54 -2.26
N LYS A 233 -1.40 13.37 -1.81
CA LYS A 233 -2.80 12.97 -1.66
C LYS A 233 -3.62 13.10 -2.95
N CYS A 234 -2.97 13.06 -4.12
CA CYS A 234 -3.63 13.25 -5.41
C CYS A 234 -4.55 12.09 -5.83
N ASN A 235 -4.43 10.93 -5.19
CA ASN A 235 -5.29 9.76 -5.38
C ASN A 235 -6.56 9.86 -4.52
N SER A 236 -7.32 10.94 -4.72
CA SER A 236 -8.39 11.41 -3.85
C SER A 236 -9.81 11.15 -4.38
N ALA A 237 -10.00 10.27 -5.38
CA ALA A 237 -11.35 9.97 -5.87
C ALA A 237 -12.26 9.49 -4.73
N ALA A 238 -13.35 10.22 -4.46
CA ALA A 238 -14.25 9.94 -3.35
C ALA A 238 -15.40 8.99 -3.73
N SER A 239 -15.51 8.62 -5.02
CA SER A 239 -16.61 7.83 -5.56
C SER A 239 -16.17 6.96 -6.73
N SER A 240 -16.86 5.84 -6.94
CA SER A 240 -16.69 5.00 -8.12
C SER A 240 -17.23 5.62 -9.42
N SER A 241 -17.84 6.81 -9.36
CA SER A 241 -18.27 7.58 -10.55
C SER A 241 -17.14 7.82 -11.55
N VAL A 242 -15.88 7.88 -11.09
CA VAL A 242 -14.67 7.97 -11.94
C VAL A 242 -14.54 6.80 -12.93
N LEU A 243 -15.15 5.66 -12.61
CA LEU A 243 -15.28 4.50 -13.51
C LEU A 243 -16.65 4.50 -14.20
N LEU A 244 -17.74 4.60 -13.42
CA LEU A 244 -19.11 4.39 -13.90
C LEU A 244 -19.50 5.36 -15.02
N ASN A 245 -19.08 6.62 -14.95
CA ASN A 245 -19.44 7.64 -15.94
C ASN A 245 -18.91 7.32 -17.35
N SER A 246 -17.92 6.42 -17.47
CA SER A 246 -17.34 5.99 -18.74
C SER A 246 -17.85 4.63 -19.21
N LEU A 247 -18.73 3.97 -18.44
CA LEU A 247 -19.27 2.67 -18.81
C LEU A 247 -20.35 2.81 -19.90
N PRO A 248 -20.48 1.81 -20.77
CA PRO A 248 -21.58 1.76 -21.72
C PRO A 248 -22.89 1.50 -20.95
N HIS A 249 -23.91 2.30 -21.24
CA HIS A 249 -25.26 2.14 -20.68
C HIS A 249 -26.24 1.73 -21.80
N PRO A 250 -26.11 0.52 -22.36
CA PRO A 250 -27.04 0.06 -23.37
C PRO A 250 -28.43 -0.13 -22.76
N ALA A 251 -29.47 0.01 -23.59
CA ALA A 251 -30.82 -0.39 -23.20
C ALA A 251 -30.84 -1.87 -22.77
N PRO A 252 -31.71 -2.26 -21.81
CA PRO A 252 -31.84 -3.65 -21.40
C PRO A 252 -32.02 -4.56 -22.62
N PRO A 253 -31.09 -5.49 -22.88
CA PRO A 253 -31.17 -6.34 -24.05
C PRO A 253 -32.36 -7.29 -23.95
N ALA A 254 -33.00 -7.58 -25.09
CA ALA A 254 -34.05 -8.60 -25.16
C ALA A 254 -33.50 -9.95 -24.66
N PRO A 255 -34.31 -10.79 -23.97
CA PRO A 255 -33.88 -12.13 -23.60
C PRO A 255 -33.51 -12.96 -24.83
N GLY A 256 -32.40 -13.70 -24.74
CA GLY A 256 -32.00 -14.69 -25.73
C GLY A 256 -32.43 -16.11 -25.35
N ASP A 257 -31.95 -17.10 -26.10
CA ASP A 257 -32.31 -18.50 -25.92
C ASP A 257 -31.30 -19.29 -25.06
N LEU A 258 -30.08 -18.77 -24.94
CA LEU A 258 -29.00 -19.40 -24.16
C LEU A 258 -29.29 -19.28 -22.66
N GLN A 259 -29.05 -20.35 -21.91
CA GLN A 259 -29.09 -20.35 -20.45
C GLN A 259 -27.70 -20.69 -19.90
N CYS A 260 -27.23 -19.90 -18.94
CA CYS A 260 -25.92 -20.10 -18.32
C CYS A 260 -26.00 -20.05 -16.80
N PRO A 261 -25.14 -20.84 -16.11
CA PRO A 261 -24.87 -20.59 -14.71
C PRO A 261 -24.28 -19.18 -14.54
N THR A 262 -24.73 -18.45 -13.53
CA THR A 262 -24.16 -17.15 -13.14
C THR A 262 -23.69 -17.18 -11.69
N CYS A 263 -22.49 -16.69 -11.46
CA CYS A 263 -21.87 -16.66 -10.14
C CYS A 263 -20.73 -15.65 -10.11
N LEU A 264 -20.60 -14.96 -8.98
CA LEU A 264 -19.48 -14.05 -8.70
C LEU A 264 -19.07 -14.18 -7.23
N SER A 265 -17.88 -14.71 -6.99
CA SER A 265 -17.36 -14.98 -5.64
C SER A 265 -15.87 -14.66 -5.51
N ILE A 266 -15.49 -13.93 -4.46
CA ILE A 266 -14.10 -13.49 -4.22
C ILE A 266 -13.41 -14.20 -3.03
N PHE A 267 -14.15 -14.95 -2.22
CA PHE A 267 -13.62 -15.62 -1.02
C PHE A 267 -14.17 -17.05 -0.89
N GLY A 268 -14.49 -17.66 -2.02
CA GLY A 268 -15.04 -19.01 -2.11
C GLY A 268 -15.11 -19.45 -3.56
N SER A 269 -15.78 -20.55 -3.82
CA SER A 269 -15.99 -21.09 -5.17
C SER A 269 -17.42 -20.85 -5.64
N CYS A 270 -17.61 -20.90 -6.96
CA CYS A 270 -18.94 -21.11 -7.53
C CYS A 270 -19.34 -22.57 -7.33
N THR A 271 -20.44 -22.81 -6.61
CA THR A 271 -20.98 -24.16 -6.39
C THR A 271 -21.67 -24.65 -7.67
N GLN A 272 -21.93 -25.97 -7.76
CA GLN A 272 -22.65 -26.52 -8.92
C GLN A 272 -24.12 -26.08 -9.00
N ASN A 273 -24.68 -25.53 -7.92
CA ASN A 273 -26.05 -25.00 -7.85
C ASN A 273 -26.09 -23.47 -8.06
N SER A 274 -25.21 -22.94 -8.91
CA SER A 274 -25.26 -21.55 -9.34
C SER A 274 -26.61 -21.23 -10.00
N ASP A 275 -27.12 -20.02 -9.80
CA ASP A 275 -28.35 -19.57 -10.44
C ASP A 275 -28.24 -19.71 -11.96
N ILE A 276 -29.24 -20.32 -12.59
CA ILE A 276 -29.31 -20.43 -14.05
C ILE A 276 -30.12 -19.24 -14.56
N VAL A 277 -29.50 -18.40 -15.39
CA VAL A 277 -30.15 -17.23 -15.97
C VAL A 277 -30.26 -17.36 -17.48
N ARG A 278 -31.36 -16.80 -18.02
CA ARG A 278 -31.51 -16.64 -19.46
C ARG A 278 -30.64 -15.49 -19.93
N CYS A 279 -29.69 -15.78 -20.81
CA CYS A 279 -28.72 -14.82 -21.29
C CYS A 279 -29.35 -13.79 -22.22
N PRO A 280 -28.80 -12.56 -22.27
CA PRO A 280 -29.27 -11.53 -23.19
C PRO A 280 -28.98 -11.89 -24.65
N LYS A 281 -29.84 -11.44 -25.56
CA LYS A 281 -29.64 -11.61 -27.01
C LYS A 281 -28.30 -11.00 -27.43
N GLY A 282 -27.52 -11.76 -28.19
CA GLY A 282 -26.15 -11.41 -28.61
C GLY A 282 -25.05 -12.17 -27.87
N THR A 283 -25.37 -12.87 -26.78
CA THR A 283 -24.44 -13.83 -26.16
C THR A 283 -24.46 -15.17 -26.90
N SER A 284 -23.34 -15.89 -26.89
CA SER A 284 -23.15 -17.12 -27.68
C SER A 284 -22.78 -18.34 -26.84
N HIS A 285 -22.14 -18.16 -25.68
CA HIS A 285 -21.70 -19.26 -24.82
C HIS A 285 -21.61 -18.83 -23.36
N CYS A 286 -21.43 -19.83 -22.48
CA CYS A 286 -21.22 -19.62 -21.05
C CYS A 286 -19.73 -19.55 -20.74
N TYR A 287 -19.33 -18.54 -19.99
CA TYR A 287 -17.99 -18.41 -19.43
C TYR A 287 -17.95 -19.05 -18.04
N LYS A 288 -16.86 -19.77 -17.75
CA LYS A 288 -16.54 -20.30 -16.42
C LYS A 288 -15.03 -20.24 -16.22
N GLY A 289 -14.60 -19.47 -15.23
CA GLY A 289 -13.19 -19.30 -14.92
C GLY A 289 -12.95 -18.51 -13.64
N HIS A 290 -11.70 -18.16 -13.42
CA HIS A 290 -11.29 -17.33 -12.31
C HIS A 290 -10.23 -16.30 -12.72
N ILE A 291 -10.22 -15.16 -12.02
CA ILE A 291 -9.20 -14.12 -12.16
C ILE A 291 -8.42 -14.07 -10.85
N ALA A 292 -7.17 -14.51 -10.86
CA ALA A 292 -6.26 -14.34 -9.74
C ALA A 292 -5.73 -12.91 -9.71
N LEU A 293 -6.10 -12.16 -8.66
CA LEU A 293 -5.67 -10.78 -8.45
C LEU A 293 -4.54 -10.73 -7.43
N ARG A 294 -3.46 -10.01 -7.75
CA ARG A 294 -2.35 -9.74 -6.83
C ARG A 294 -1.83 -8.31 -6.97
N GLY A 295 -1.76 -7.57 -5.87
CA GLY A 295 -1.18 -6.22 -5.85
C GLY A 295 -2.05 -5.23 -5.09
N GLY A 296 -1.50 -4.05 -4.80
CA GLY A 296 -2.25 -2.97 -4.13
C GLY A 296 -2.84 -3.35 -2.77
N GLY A 297 -2.23 -4.29 -2.04
CA GLY A 297 -2.75 -4.81 -0.76
C GLY A 297 -3.86 -5.86 -0.88
N LEU A 298 -4.21 -6.29 -2.10
CA LEU A 298 -5.20 -7.35 -2.35
C LEU A 298 -4.52 -8.59 -2.93
N THR A 299 -4.94 -9.75 -2.46
CA THR A 299 -4.60 -11.04 -3.07
C THR A 299 -5.79 -11.97 -2.91
N SER A 300 -6.51 -12.22 -4.00
CA SER A 300 -7.62 -13.16 -4.00
C SER A 300 -7.95 -13.63 -5.42
N PRO A 301 -8.35 -14.89 -5.61
CA PRO A 301 -9.04 -15.30 -6.81
C PRO A 301 -10.49 -14.78 -6.81
N VAL A 302 -10.95 -14.34 -7.97
CA VAL A 302 -12.37 -14.03 -8.23
C VAL A 302 -12.91 -15.09 -9.18
N ASN A 303 -13.84 -15.92 -8.69
CA ASN A 303 -14.54 -16.93 -9.47
C ASN A 303 -15.73 -16.32 -10.18
N ILE A 304 -15.87 -16.61 -11.48
CA ILE A 304 -16.82 -15.94 -12.36
C ILE A 304 -17.48 -16.99 -13.27
N GLN A 305 -18.81 -16.98 -13.28
CA GLN A 305 -19.63 -17.66 -14.27
C GLN A 305 -20.64 -16.67 -14.85
N GLY A 306 -20.92 -16.75 -16.14
CA GLY A 306 -21.92 -15.89 -16.77
C GLY A 306 -21.97 -16.04 -18.28
N CYS A 307 -22.79 -15.20 -18.91
CA CYS A 307 -22.97 -15.20 -20.36
C CYS A 307 -21.87 -14.38 -21.06
N LEU A 308 -21.35 -14.86 -22.19
CA LEU A 308 -20.33 -14.15 -22.97
C LEU A 308 -20.71 -14.06 -24.47
N ALA A 309 -20.41 -12.91 -25.08
CA ALA A 309 -20.62 -12.65 -26.50
C ALA A 309 -19.38 -13.03 -27.34
N GLN A 310 -19.59 -13.46 -28.59
CA GLN A 310 -18.49 -13.65 -29.54
C GLN A 310 -17.93 -12.29 -30.00
N PRO A 311 -16.64 -12.20 -30.36
CA PRO A 311 -15.65 -13.29 -30.44
C PRO A 311 -14.90 -13.55 -29.13
N SER A 312 -15.26 -12.89 -28.03
CA SER A 312 -14.54 -12.98 -26.77
C SER A 312 -14.61 -14.40 -26.19
N SER A 313 -13.45 -15.04 -26.01
CA SER A 313 -13.33 -16.30 -25.27
C SER A 313 -12.80 -16.10 -23.83
N SER A 314 -12.34 -14.89 -23.52
CA SER A 314 -11.74 -14.49 -22.25
C SER A 314 -12.24 -13.12 -21.83
N LEU A 315 -12.34 -12.86 -20.52
CA LEU A 315 -12.80 -11.61 -19.94
C LEU A 315 -11.76 -10.48 -19.99
N LEU A 316 -10.46 -10.81 -19.93
CA LEU A 316 -9.38 -9.83 -19.87
C LEU A 316 -8.58 -9.72 -21.18
N ASN A 317 -8.83 -10.59 -22.16
CA ASN A 317 -8.17 -10.58 -23.47
C ASN A 317 -6.63 -10.49 -23.40
N GLY A 318 -6.03 -11.31 -22.52
CA GLY A 318 -4.58 -11.34 -22.32
C GLY A 318 -4.01 -10.18 -21.50
N THR A 319 -4.83 -9.29 -20.97
CA THR A 319 -4.40 -8.22 -20.06
C THR A 319 -3.75 -8.83 -18.83
N LYS A 320 -2.49 -8.48 -18.57
CA LYS A 320 -1.73 -8.97 -17.41
C LYS A 320 -1.72 -7.99 -16.24
N ASN A 321 -2.10 -6.73 -16.49
CA ASN A 321 -2.01 -5.66 -15.51
C ASN A 321 -3.24 -4.74 -15.60
N ILE A 322 -3.88 -4.50 -14.47
CA ILE A 322 -4.96 -3.53 -14.31
C ILE A 322 -4.54 -2.56 -13.21
N GLY A 323 -4.08 -1.37 -13.59
CA GLY A 323 -3.50 -0.42 -12.64
C GLY A 323 -2.38 -1.05 -11.80
N VAL A 324 -2.57 -1.09 -10.49
CA VAL A 324 -1.65 -1.73 -9.51
C VAL A 324 -1.78 -3.25 -9.42
N PHE A 325 -2.84 -3.84 -9.98
CA PHE A 325 -3.09 -5.28 -9.91
C PHE A 325 -2.38 -6.01 -11.05
N SER A 326 -1.61 -7.04 -10.69
CA SER A 326 -1.29 -8.14 -11.58
C SER A 326 -2.47 -9.09 -11.63
N VAL A 327 -2.89 -9.47 -12.83
CA VAL A 327 -4.06 -10.30 -13.04
C VAL A 327 -3.71 -11.50 -13.91
N ILE A 328 -4.22 -12.67 -13.54
CA ILE A 328 -4.09 -13.91 -14.30
C ILE A 328 -5.49 -14.48 -14.45
N GLU A 329 -5.94 -14.60 -15.70
CA GLU A 329 -7.20 -15.24 -16.04
C GLU A 329 -6.95 -16.68 -16.45
N ASP A 330 -7.72 -17.60 -15.87
CA ASP A 330 -7.77 -19.01 -16.24
C ASP A 330 -9.23 -19.45 -16.33
N HIS A 331 -9.58 -20.14 -17.40
CA HIS A 331 -10.95 -20.50 -17.75
C HIS A 331 -11.03 -21.84 -18.47
N ASP A 332 -12.17 -22.51 -18.31
CA ASP A 332 -12.46 -23.72 -19.07
C ASP A 332 -12.57 -23.35 -20.56
N LYS A 333 -11.97 -24.14 -21.45
CA LYS A 333 -12.17 -23.95 -22.91
C LYS A 333 -13.66 -24.00 -23.22
N ALA A 334 -14.15 -23.04 -23.99
CA ALA A 334 -15.56 -22.95 -24.35
C ALA A 334 -16.07 -24.32 -24.87
N ILE A 335 -17.00 -24.92 -24.13
CA ILE A 335 -17.74 -26.09 -24.59
C ILE A 335 -18.76 -25.55 -25.59
N VAL A 336 -18.39 -25.55 -26.88
CA VAL A 336 -19.35 -25.36 -27.95
C VAL A 336 -20.28 -26.58 -27.90
N PRO A 337 -21.61 -26.40 -27.75
CA PRO A 337 -22.53 -27.51 -27.94
C PRO A 337 -22.31 -28.04 -29.35
N ASP A 338 -21.89 -29.30 -29.44
CA ASP A 338 -21.60 -29.97 -30.71
C ASP A 338 -22.89 -30.02 -31.54
N GLY A 339 -23.05 -29.01 -32.40
CA GLY A 339 -24.15 -28.91 -33.32
C GLY A 339 -23.90 -29.86 -34.47
N ALA A 340 -24.55 -31.03 -34.41
CA ALA A 340 -24.69 -32.03 -35.47
C ALA A 340 -23.39 -32.45 -36.18
N ALA A 341 -23.02 -33.73 -36.00
CA ALA A 341 -21.99 -34.38 -36.79
C ALA A 341 -22.10 -34.01 -38.29
N PRO A 342 -21.00 -33.59 -38.95
CA PRO A 342 -21.03 -33.42 -40.39
C PRO A 342 -21.31 -34.78 -41.02
N ALA A 343 -22.34 -34.84 -41.87
CA ALA A 343 -22.62 -36.01 -42.69
C ALA A 343 -21.36 -36.39 -43.50
N PRO A 344 -21.04 -37.68 -43.66
CA PRO A 344 -19.86 -38.08 -44.41
C PRO A 344 -20.05 -37.76 -45.89
N ASP A 345 -19.20 -36.86 -46.42
CA ASP A 345 -19.10 -36.59 -47.85
C ASP A 345 -18.72 -37.87 -48.60
N LEU A 346 -19.62 -38.31 -49.49
CA LEU A 346 -19.34 -39.34 -50.49
C LEU A 346 -18.45 -38.74 -51.60
N ALA A 347 -17.15 -38.72 -51.37
CA ALA A 347 -16.18 -38.40 -52.42
C ALA A 347 -16.04 -39.58 -53.40
N TRP A 348 -16.50 -39.35 -54.63
CA TRP A 348 -16.27 -40.16 -55.82
C TRP A 348 -14.78 -40.48 -56.01
N VAL A 349 -14.42 -41.77 -56.07
CA VAL A 349 -13.14 -42.21 -56.63
C VAL A 349 -13.40 -42.75 -58.02
N GLY A 350 -13.28 -41.85 -59.01
CA GLY A 350 -13.24 -42.18 -60.43
C GLY A 350 -11.81 -42.09 -60.95
N GLY A 351 -11.21 -43.26 -61.21
CA GLY A 351 -10.35 -43.53 -62.37
C GLY A 351 -8.97 -42.90 -62.46
N LEU A 352 -7.94 -43.74 -62.30
CA LEU A 352 -6.66 -43.81 -63.05
C LEU A 352 -5.86 -44.94 -62.36
N GLY A 353 -5.52 -46.08 -62.96
CA GLY A 353 -5.18 -46.36 -64.34
C GLY A 353 -3.82 -47.04 -64.34
N LEU A 354 -3.84 -48.38 -64.33
CA LEU A 354 -2.84 -49.36 -64.81
C LEU A 354 -1.33 -48.98 -64.82
N SER A 355 -0.49 -49.78 -64.15
CA SER A 355 0.37 -50.82 -64.81
C SER A 355 1.59 -51.25 -63.98
N LEU A 356 1.96 -52.51 -64.20
CA LEU A 356 3.24 -53.20 -63.92
C LEU A 356 3.50 -53.64 -62.47
N ALA A 357 3.99 -54.84 -62.18
CA ALA A 357 4.11 -56.12 -62.86
C ALA A 357 4.57 -57.13 -61.79
N LEU A 358 4.33 -58.40 -62.08
CA LEU A 358 4.72 -59.58 -61.31
C LEU A 358 6.14 -59.53 -60.70
N TRP A 359 6.28 -59.99 -59.45
CA TRP A 359 7.25 -61.06 -59.17
C TRP A 359 6.96 -61.84 -57.88
N CYS A 360 7.25 -63.12 -57.97
CA CYS A 360 6.94 -64.21 -57.06
C CYS A 360 7.83 -64.25 -55.81
N GLY A 361 7.36 -64.99 -54.80
CA GLY A 361 8.23 -65.83 -53.96
C GLY A 361 8.31 -65.46 -52.49
N ALA A 362 7.60 -66.22 -51.65
CA ALA A 362 8.12 -66.58 -50.32
C ALA A 362 9.23 -67.64 -50.53
N PRO A 363 10.24 -67.76 -49.64
CA PRO A 363 9.99 -68.40 -48.35
C PRO A 363 10.80 -67.86 -47.15
N SER A 364 10.30 -68.24 -45.97
CA SER A 364 10.92 -68.19 -44.64
C SER A 364 12.33 -68.79 -44.58
N LEU A 365 13.16 -68.30 -43.64
CA LEU A 365 14.20 -68.97 -42.81
C LEU A 365 14.99 -67.85 -42.07
N LEU A 366 14.82 -67.64 -40.75
CA LEU A 366 15.50 -68.26 -39.59
C LEU A 366 16.84 -67.59 -39.13
N ILE A 367 16.83 -67.10 -37.87
CA ILE A 367 17.90 -67.12 -36.82
C ILE A 367 18.96 -65.97 -36.84
N PRO A 368 19.59 -65.55 -35.71
CA PRO A 368 19.11 -65.08 -34.40
C PRO A 368 19.82 -63.77 -33.93
N PHE A 369 19.46 -63.22 -32.77
CA PHE A 369 20.34 -62.30 -32.02
C PHE A 369 20.90 -63.00 -30.76
N PRO A 370 22.18 -62.76 -30.41
CA PRO A 370 22.86 -63.45 -29.32
C PRO A 370 22.65 -62.82 -27.95
N HIS A 371 22.90 -63.65 -26.95
CA HIS A 371 23.08 -63.38 -25.52
C HIS A 371 24.25 -62.43 -25.23
N ASP A 372 24.10 -61.65 -24.16
CA ASP A 372 25.08 -61.35 -23.10
C ASP A 372 24.29 -60.53 -22.03
N SER A 373 24.32 -60.73 -20.71
CA SER A 373 24.99 -61.66 -19.78
C SER A 373 24.12 -61.79 -18.53
#